data_AF-M7ATM5-F1
#
_entry.id   AF-M7ATM5-F1
#
_cell.length_a   1.000
_cell.length_b   1.000
_cell.length_c   1.000
_cell.angle_alpha   90.00
_cell.angle_beta   90.00
_cell.angle_gamma   90.00
#
_symmetry.space_group_name_H-M   'P 1'
#
loop_
_entity.id
_entity.type
_entity.pdbx_description
1 polymer ?
#
loop_
_entity_poly.entity_id
_entity_poly.type
_entity_poly.pdbx_seq_one_letter_code
_entity_poly.pdbx_strand_id
1 'polypeptide(L)'
;MEKQLHYEKYYSGSFQDVNVLVIFGFGFLLASFKRYGFSSTGFNLLIATLGVQWAVLVEGFLFASSAGKVKISLHSVLKATISVTAVLISAGALLGKANPIQLIWMAMVEVAAFSTNRWINVRFLKIEEHTSLMHVHIFGTYFGLAVSWWLYHPSLSKRIEKETSNLISDLFSMLGTLFLWMFWPSFNSVLIVDVMEKRNAICNTYYAIAVSAVAGFALSSLSSGNGKIRMEPPGGVPREPGAAGESRGPQRSPQVVSHGSQEQQGSPAAPNASIVSPTVTVPSLGQRWYLAPCQWMHPSLAVE
;
A
#
# COMPACT_ATOMS: atom_id res chain seq x y z
N MET A 1 35.48 -0.94 8.44
CA MET A 1 34.86 0.29 8.98
C MET A 1 33.86 0.90 7.99
N GLU A 2 34.26 1.19 6.74
CA GLU A 2 33.37 1.79 5.71
C GLU A 2 32.14 0.95 5.37
N LYS A 3 32.28 -0.38 5.19
CA LYS A 3 31.14 -1.27 4.92
C LYS A 3 30.08 -1.24 6.03
N GLN A 4 30.52 -1.08 7.27
CA GLN A 4 29.64 -1.04 8.44
C GLN A 4 28.95 0.32 8.57
N LEU A 5 29.65 1.41 8.24
CA LEU A 5 29.08 2.74 8.17
C LEU A 5 28.02 2.86 7.05
N HIS A 6 28.28 2.23 5.90
CA HIS A 6 27.33 2.17 4.79
C HIS A 6 26.08 1.35 5.15
N TYR A 7 26.25 0.24 5.87
CA TYR A 7 25.15 -0.58 6.36
C TYR A 7 24.27 0.18 7.35
N GLU A 8 24.86 0.84 8.35
CA GLU A 8 24.13 1.65 9.34
C GLU A 8 23.42 2.85 8.70
N LYS A 9 24.06 3.55 7.76
CA LYS A 9 23.43 4.66 7.03
C LYS A 9 22.24 4.20 6.20
N TYR A 10 22.40 3.08 5.48
CA TYR A 10 21.31 2.50 4.70
C TYR A 10 20.15 2.05 5.61
N TYR A 11 20.48 1.36 6.70
CA TYR A 11 19.50 0.86 7.65
C TYR A 11 18.70 1.98 8.32
N SER A 12 19.37 3.10 8.66
CA SER A 12 18.72 4.32 9.16
C SER A 12 17.77 4.94 8.12
N GLY A 13 18.18 4.98 6.84
CA GLY A 13 17.33 5.44 5.74
C GLY A 13 16.06 4.59 5.58
N SER A 14 16.20 3.27 5.52
CA SER A 14 15.05 2.37 5.39
C SER A 14 14.12 2.39 6.62
N PHE A 15 14.67 2.64 7.82
CA PHE A 15 13.83 2.87 9.01
C PHE A 15 12.95 4.10 8.84
N GLN A 16 13.51 5.21 8.35
CA GLN A 16 12.75 6.43 8.08
C GLN A 16 11.67 6.19 7.02
N ASP A 17 12.00 5.49 5.94
CA ASP A 17 11.07 5.14 4.86
C ASP A 17 9.84 4.39 5.38
N VAL A 18 10.05 3.37 6.23
CA VAL A 18 8.95 2.59 6.84
C VAL A 18 8.09 3.46 7.76
N ASN A 19 8.69 4.37 8.53
CA ASN A 19 7.91 5.30 9.37
C ASN A 19 7.11 6.29 8.53
N VAL A 20 7.65 6.80 7.42
CA VAL A 20 6.92 7.67 6.50
C VAL A 20 5.73 6.92 5.89
N LEU A 21 5.93 5.65 5.50
CA LEU A 21 4.87 4.79 4.98
C LEU A 21 3.74 4.59 6.01
N VAL A 22 4.08 4.28 7.27
CA VAL A 22 3.11 4.05 8.35
C VAL A 22 2.39 5.33 8.79
N ILE A 23 3.12 6.43 8.98
CA ILE A 23 2.53 7.67 9.51
C ILE A 23 1.82 8.47 8.42
N PHE A 24 2.46 8.73 7.29
CA PHE A 24 1.90 9.55 6.22
C PHE A 24 1.16 8.73 5.18
N GLY A 25 1.72 7.60 4.73
CA GLY A 25 1.07 6.74 3.73
C GLY A 25 -0.31 6.26 4.19
N PHE A 26 -0.35 5.46 5.26
CA PHE A 26 -1.62 5.05 5.85
C PHE A 26 -2.40 6.21 6.46
N GLY A 27 -1.74 7.20 7.08
CA GLY A 27 -2.43 8.33 7.70
C GLY A 27 -3.26 9.16 6.72
N PHE A 28 -2.72 9.47 5.53
CA PHE A 28 -3.46 10.20 4.50
C PHE A 28 -4.50 9.33 3.79
N LEU A 29 -4.24 8.03 3.62
CA LEU A 29 -5.25 7.10 3.11
C LEU A 29 -6.45 6.94 4.04
N LEU A 30 -6.23 6.86 5.35
CA LEU A 30 -7.31 6.79 6.33
C LEU A 30 -8.01 8.16 6.50
N ALA A 31 -7.35 9.26 6.14
CA ALA A 31 -7.91 10.62 6.16
C ALA A 31 -8.77 10.97 4.93
N SER A 32 -8.75 10.15 3.88
CA SER A 32 -9.56 10.37 2.68
C SER A 32 -11.06 10.16 2.89
N PHE A 33 -11.50 9.67 4.06
CA PHE A 33 -12.92 9.45 4.34
C PHE A 33 -13.54 10.62 5.10
N LYS A 34 -14.74 11.04 4.68
CA LYS A 34 -15.36 12.33 5.05
C LYS A 34 -15.54 12.57 6.55
N ARG A 35 -15.66 11.50 7.34
CA ARG A 35 -15.89 11.56 8.79
C ARG A 35 -14.61 11.77 9.62
N TYR A 36 -13.45 11.72 8.97
CA TYR A 36 -12.13 11.64 9.57
C TYR A 36 -11.15 12.56 8.81
N GLY A 37 -11.37 13.89 8.85
CA GLY A 37 -10.50 14.88 8.20
C GLY A 37 -9.09 15.00 8.81
N PHE A 38 -8.55 16.22 9.00
CA PHE A 38 -7.21 16.45 9.59
C PHE A 38 -6.96 15.71 10.94
N SER A 39 -8.02 15.44 11.71
CA SER A 39 -7.96 14.65 12.93
C SER A 39 -7.55 13.18 12.71
N SER A 40 -7.70 12.64 11.50
CA SER A 40 -7.40 11.25 11.17
C SER A 40 -5.92 10.96 11.08
N THR A 41 -5.13 11.86 10.50
CA THR A 41 -3.66 11.71 10.49
C THR A 41 -3.09 11.76 11.90
N GLY A 42 -3.62 12.64 12.76
CA GLY A 42 -3.26 12.68 14.18
C GLY A 42 -3.67 11.42 14.95
N PHE A 43 -4.87 10.90 14.66
CA PHE A 43 -5.33 9.64 15.25
C PHE A 43 -4.52 8.43 14.75
N ASN A 44 -4.14 8.40 13.47
CA ASN A 44 -3.23 7.41 12.91
C ASN A 44 -1.88 7.44 13.64
N LEU A 45 -1.32 8.63 13.86
CA LEU A 45 -0.09 8.78 14.64
C LEU A 45 -0.24 8.22 16.07
N LEU A 46 -1.37 8.48 16.73
CA LEU A 46 -1.66 7.95 18.06
C LEU A 46 -1.71 6.40 18.05
N ILE A 47 -2.50 5.81 17.16
CA ILE A 47 -2.61 4.35 17.03
C ILE A 47 -1.27 3.72 16.67
N ALA A 48 -0.52 4.34 15.75
CA ALA A 48 0.76 3.84 15.31
C ALA A 48 1.78 3.84 16.46
N THR A 49 1.94 4.97 17.15
CA THR A 49 2.91 5.11 18.25
C THR A 49 2.55 4.28 19.49
N LEU A 50 1.26 4.19 19.82
CA LEU A 50 0.78 3.31 20.89
C LEU A 50 0.99 1.83 20.53
N GLY A 51 0.63 1.46 19.30
CA GLY A 51 0.81 0.11 18.78
C GLY A 51 2.27 -0.32 18.74
N VAL A 52 3.21 0.58 18.38
CA VAL A 52 4.64 0.28 18.36
C VAL A 52 5.15 -0.01 19.76
N GLN A 53 4.79 0.83 20.74
CA GLN A 53 5.18 0.61 22.14
C GLN A 53 4.62 -0.72 22.65
N TRP A 54 3.36 -1.01 22.34
CA TRP A 54 2.73 -2.26 22.73
C TRP A 54 3.35 -3.48 22.05
N ALA A 55 3.64 -3.41 20.76
CA ALA A 55 4.29 -4.48 20.00
C ALA A 55 5.69 -4.79 20.56
N VAL A 56 6.51 -3.77 20.88
CA VAL A 56 7.82 -3.98 21.51
C VAL A 56 7.69 -4.73 22.83
N LEU A 57 6.69 -4.39 23.65
CA LEU A 57 6.45 -5.08 24.92
C LEU A 57 6.01 -6.53 24.70
N VAL A 58 4.99 -6.76 23.88
CA VAL A 58 4.45 -8.11 23.61
C VAL A 58 5.52 -9.00 22.97
N GLU A 59 6.25 -8.50 21.97
CA GLU A 59 7.36 -9.24 21.37
C GLU A 59 8.47 -9.51 22.37
N GLY A 60 8.78 -8.53 23.23
CA GLY A 60 9.71 -8.69 24.33
C GLY A 60 9.32 -9.85 25.23
N PHE A 61 8.04 -9.99 25.59
CA PHE A 61 7.56 -11.11 26.40
C PHE A 61 7.56 -12.45 25.67
N LEU A 62 7.14 -12.48 24.39
CA LEU A 62 7.00 -13.72 23.63
C LEU A 62 8.35 -14.29 23.16
N PHE A 63 9.28 -13.44 22.74
CA PHE A 63 10.56 -13.84 22.15
C PHE A 63 11.75 -13.78 23.11
N ALA A 64 11.59 -13.27 24.34
CA ALA A 64 12.67 -13.30 25.34
C ALA A 64 12.96 -14.74 25.78
N SER A 65 14.09 -15.28 25.32
CA SER A 65 14.48 -16.66 25.59
C SER A 65 15.36 -16.84 26.84
N SER A 66 15.85 -15.77 27.50
CA SER A 66 16.50 -15.87 28.82
C SER A 66 16.65 -14.50 29.48
N ALA A 67 16.37 -14.44 30.79
CA ALA A 67 16.59 -13.31 31.71
C ALA A 67 15.60 -12.12 31.74
N GLY A 68 14.44 -12.18 31.06
CA GLY A 68 13.36 -11.20 31.28
C GLY A 68 13.67 -9.74 30.90
N LYS A 69 14.74 -9.51 30.12
CA LYS A 69 15.14 -8.17 29.68
C LYS A 69 14.72 -7.95 28.22
N VAL A 70 13.85 -6.98 27.99
CA VAL A 70 13.48 -6.53 26.64
C VAL A 70 14.61 -5.67 26.07
N LYS A 71 15.34 -6.20 25.08
CA LYS A 71 16.38 -5.43 24.38
C LYS A 71 15.72 -4.51 23.36
N ILE A 72 15.63 -3.23 23.69
CA ILE A 72 15.13 -2.20 22.77
C ILE A 72 16.30 -1.79 21.85
N SER A 73 16.11 -1.98 20.55
CA SER A 73 17.03 -1.57 19.49
C SER A 73 16.25 -0.99 18.32
N LEU A 74 16.91 -0.29 17.40
CA LEU A 74 16.28 0.22 16.19
C LEU A 74 15.60 -0.91 15.38
N HIS A 75 16.20 -2.11 15.36
CA HIS A 75 15.61 -3.30 14.78
C HIS A 75 14.33 -3.77 15.48
N SER A 76 14.29 -3.73 16.82
CA SER A 76 13.08 -4.04 17.58
C SER A 76 11.94 -3.05 17.26
N VAL A 77 12.25 -1.75 17.23
CA VAL A 77 11.28 -0.70 16.89
C VAL A 77 10.78 -0.87 15.45
N LEU A 78 11.67 -1.16 14.50
CA LEU A 78 11.30 -1.39 13.11
C LEU A 78 10.32 -2.56 12.95
N LYS A 79 10.60 -3.71 13.57
CA LYS A 79 9.69 -4.88 13.53
C LYS A 79 8.34 -4.59 14.17
N ALA A 80 8.34 -3.83 15.25
CA ALA A 80 7.12 -3.34 15.88
C ALA A 80 6.34 -2.42 14.94
N THR A 81 7.00 -1.48 14.26
CA THR A 81 6.39 -0.60 13.25
C THR A 81 5.78 -1.39 12.09
N ILE A 82 6.46 -2.43 11.59
CA ILE A 82 5.90 -3.32 10.57
C ILE A 82 4.68 -4.05 11.13
N SER A 83 4.72 -4.59 12.34
CA SER A 83 3.59 -5.30 12.95
C SER A 83 2.34 -4.44 13.11
N VAL A 84 2.51 -3.15 13.42
CA VAL A 84 1.42 -2.17 13.51
C VAL A 84 0.75 -1.90 12.18
N THR A 85 1.41 -2.21 11.06
CA THR A 85 0.79 -2.09 9.72
C THR A 85 -0.47 -2.95 9.59
N ALA A 86 -0.57 -4.08 10.31
CA ALA A 86 -1.78 -4.91 10.33
C ALA A 86 -2.97 -4.11 10.85
N VAL A 87 -2.77 -3.40 11.96
CA VAL A 87 -3.78 -2.53 12.57
C VAL A 87 -4.23 -1.44 11.62
N LEU A 88 -3.32 -0.81 10.88
CA LEU A 88 -3.68 0.25 9.95
C LEU A 88 -4.49 -0.27 8.76
N ILE A 89 -4.16 -1.48 8.29
CA ILE A 89 -4.96 -2.18 7.26
C ILE A 89 -6.35 -2.52 7.81
N SER A 90 -6.43 -3.09 9.02
CA SER A 90 -7.68 -3.40 9.69
C SER A 90 -8.54 -2.16 9.93
N ALA A 91 -7.92 -1.07 10.38
CA ALA A 91 -8.60 0.21 10.59
C ALA A 91 -9.25 0.70 9.30
N GLY A 92 -8.61 0.52 8.14
CA GLY A 92 -9.18 0.77 6.81
C GLY A 92 -10.52 0.08 6.58
N ALA A 93 -10.66 -1.19 6.97
CA ALA A 93 -11.92 -1.95 6.85
C ALA A 93 -13.03 -1.49 7.83
N LEU A 94 -12.64 -0.85 8.94
CA LEU A 94 -13.53 -0.35 9.99
C LEU A 94 -13.85 1.15 9.87
N LEU A 95 -13.29 1.84 8.88
CA LEU A 95 -13.53 3.26 8.66
C LEU A 95 -15.02 3.56 8.54
N GLY A 96 -15.46 4.59 9.27
CA GLY A 96 -16.87 5.01 9.36
C GLY A 96 -17.77 4.12 10.23
N LYS A 97 -17.29 2.94 10.66
CA LYS A 97 -18.05 1.95 11.44
C LYS A 97 -17.70 1.92 12.93
N ALA A 98 -16.46 2.26 13.28
CA ALA A 98 -15.95 2.27 14.65
C ALA A 98 -15.66 3.69 15.16
N ASN A 99 -15.76 3.89 16.49
CA ASN A 99 -15.32 5.10 17.18
C ASN A 99 -13.80 5.02 17.49
N PRO A 100 -13.04 6.14 17.53
CA PRO A 100 -11.65 6.20 18.01
C PRO A 100 -11.30 5.28 19.20
N ILE A 101 -12.13 5.22 20.25
CA ILE A 101 -11.85 4.36 21.43
C ILE A 101 -11.90 2.87 21.06
N GLN A 102 -12.85 2.46 20.20
CA GLN A 102 -12.93 1.08 19.72
C GLN A 102 -11.72 0.71 18.87
N LEU A 103 -11.23 1.65 18.04
CA LEU A 103 -10.03 1.46 17.24
C LEU A 103 -8.76 1.32 18.11
N ILE A 104 -8.65 2.05 19.22
CA ILE A 104 -7.55 1.89 20.19
C ILE A 104 -7.58 0.48 20.81
N TRP A 105 -8.75 0.02 21.28
CA TRP A 105 -8.87 -1.32 21.85
C TRP A 105 -8.57 -2.42 20.84
N MET A 106 -9.09 -2.27 19.63
CA MET A 106 -8.85 -3.18 18.52
C MET A 106 -7.36 -3.24 18.17
N ALA A 107 -6.66 -2.11 18.11
CA ALA A 107 -5.22 -2.05 17.91
C ALA A 107 -4.42 -2.85 18.95
N MET A 108 -4.77 -2.70 20.24
CA MET A 108 -4.08 -3.43 21.32
C MET A 108 -4.28 -4.94 21.21
N VAL A 109 -5.50 -5.38 20.91
CA VAL A 109 -5.83 -6.81 20.74
C VAL A 109 -5.16 -7.37 19.48
N GLU A 110 -5.24 -6.65 18.38
CA GLU A 110 -4.73 -7.10 17.08
C GLU A 110 -3.20 -7.22 17.08
N VAL A 111 -2.49 -6.24 17.66
CA VAL A 111 -1.03 -6.32 17.82
C VAL A 111 -0.65 -7.56 18.63
N ALA A 112 -1.33 -7.82 19.75
CA ALA A 112 -1.04 -8.99 20.57
C ALA A 112 -1.32 -10.31 19.82
N ALA A 113 -2.43 -10.37 19.08
CA ALA A 113 -2.80 -11.52 18.27
C ALA A 113 -1.77 -11.75 17.13
N PHE A 114 -1.37 -10.70 16.43
CA PHE A 114 -0.38 -10.79 15.36
C PHE A 114 0.99 -11.21 15.89
N SER A 115 1.47 -10.60 16.99
CA SER A 115 2.74 -10.97 17.63
C SER A 115 2.73 -12.44 18.10
N THR A 116 1.61 -12.93 18.62
CA THR A 116 1.44 -14.34 19.03
C THR A 116 1.45 -15.27 17.81
N ASN A 117 0.70 -14.93 16.76
CA ASN A 117 0.70 -15.68 15.50
C ASN A 117 2.12 -15.79 14.91
N ARG A 118 2.86 -14.66 14.92
CA ARG A 118 4.25 -14.63 14.45
C ARG A 118 5.16 -15.51 15.31
N TRP A 119 5.01 -15.45 16.64
CA TRP A 119 5.77 -16.31 17.54
C TRP A 119 5.51 -17.79 17.25
N ILE A 120 4.26 -18.18 17.00
CA ILE A 120 3.91 -19.56 16.62
C ILE A 120 4.60 -19.96 15.31
N ASN A 121 4.50 -19.13 14.27
CA ASN A 121 5.11 -19.37 12.96
C ASN A 121 6.63 -19.57 13.05
N VAL A 122 7.32 -18.71 13.79
CA VAL A 122 8.77 -18.79 13.95
C VAL A 122 9.17 -19.98 14.83
N ARG A 123 8.46 -20.21 15.95
CA ARG A 123 8.86 -21.22 16.94
C ARG A 123 8.55 -22.64 16.47
N PHE A 124 7.34 -22.87 15.95
CA PHE A 124 6.83 -24.19 15.61
C PHE A 124 6.90 -24.50 14.13
N LEU A 125 6.48 -23.57 13.25
CA LEU A 125 6.48 -23.81 11.80
C LEU A 125 7.84 -23.55 11.14
N LYS A 126 8.82 -23.03 11.90
CA LYS A 126 10.18 -22.72 11.43
C LYS A 126 10.21 -21.76 10.24
N ILE A 127 9.19 -20.91 10.13
CA ILE A 127 9.16 -19.84 9.12
C ILE A 127 10.16 -18.76 9.54
N GLU A 128 10.92 -18.23 8.58
CA GLU A 128 11.85 -17.14 8.82
C GLU A 128 11.14 -15.90 9.38
N GLU A 129 11.80 -15.20 10.29
CA GLU A 129 11.18 -14.08 11.02
C GLU A 129 10.71 -12.96 10.09
N HIS A 130 11.53 -12.60 9.10
CA HIS A 130 11.20 -11.54 8.14
C HIS A 130 9.99 -11.94 7.27
N THR A 131 9.95 -13.18 6.78
CA THR A 131 8.81 -13.72 6.04
C THR A 131 7.56 -13.74 6.91
N SER A 132 7.69 -14.13 8.19
CA SER A 132 6.54 -14.12 9.10
C SER A 132 6.01 -12.71 9.38
N LEU A 133 6.84 -11.67 9.30
CA LEU A 133 6.42 -10.27 9.39
C LEU A 133 5.64 -9.83 8.15
N MET A 134 5.99 -10.31 6.96
CA MET A 134 5.30 -9.93 5.72
C MET A 134 3.85 -10.48 5.65
N HIS A 135 3.49 -11.46 6.47
CA HIS A 135 2.09 -11.89 6.65
C HIS A 135 1.17 -10.80 7.24
N VAL A 136 1.72 -9.65 7.67
CA VAL A 136 0.99 -8.51 8.21
C VAL A 136 -0.18 -8.08 7.31
N HIS A 137 0.00 -8.08 5.98
CA HIS A 137 -1.04 -7.67 5.05
C HIS A 137 -2.23 -8.62 5.04
N ILE A 138 -1.96 -9.92 5.01
CA ILE A 138 -2.97 -10.98 5.00
C ILE A 138 -3.70 -10.98 6.34
N PHE A 139 -2.93 -10.97 7.44
CA PHE A 139 -3.49 -10.97 8.78
C PHE A 139 -4.40 -9.76 9.03
N GLY A 140 -3.91 -8.55 8.77
CA GLY A 140 -4.70 -7.32 8.96
C GLY A 140 -5.94 -7.29 8.05
N THR A 141 -5.83 -7.74 6.81
CA THR A 141 -7.00 -7.78 5.91
C THR A 141 -8.10 -8.67 6.47
N TYR A 142 -7.78 -9.91 6.86
CA TYR A 142 -8.78 -10.85 7.39
C TYR A 142 -9.27 -10.45 8.79
N PHE A 143 -8.39 -9.95 9.66
CA PHE A 143 -8.77 -9.47 10.98
C PHE A 143 -9.73 -8.28 10.87
N GLY A 144 -9.37 -7.28 10.08
CA GLY A 144 -10.21 -6.11 9.80
C GLY A 144 -11.57 -6.49 9.22
N LEU A 145 -11.61 -7.41 8.24
CA LEU A 145 -12.88 -7.90 7.68
C LEU A 145 -13.73 -8.63 8.73
N ALA A 146 -13.13 -9.48 9.56
CA ALA A 146 -13.85 -10.19 10.62
C ALA A 146 -14.46 -9.22 11.64
N VAL A 147 -13.71 -8.20 12.07
CA VAL A 147 -14.24 -7.19 13.00
C VAL A 147 -15.27 -6.28 12.32
N SER A 148 -15.06 -5.91 11.06
CA SER A 148 -16.04 -5.13 10.26
C SER A 148 -17.37 -5.89 10.12
N TRP A 149 -17.31 -7.20 9.91
CA TRP A 149 -18.48 -8.07 9.87
C TRP A 149 -19.15 -8.18 11.25
N TRP A 150 -18.38 -8.33 12.32
CA TRP A 150 -18.90 -8.38 13.68
C TRP A 150 -19.61 -7.09 14.11
N LEU A 151 -19.07 -5.93 13.69
CA LEU A 151 -19.64 -4.61 13.97
C LEU A 151 -20.75 -4.21 12.99
N TYR A 152 -21.13 -5.08 12.05
CA TYR A 152 -22.14 -4.79 11.06
C TYR A 152 -23.52 -4.58 11.71
N HIS A 153 -24.18 -3.48 11.36
CA HIS A 153 -25.57 -3.22 11.73
C HIS A 153 -26.34 -2.57 10.56
N PRO A 154 -27.62 -2.90 10.31
CA PRO A 154 -28.37 -2.38 9.15
C PRO A 154 -28.52 -0.85 9.08
N SER A 155 -28.37 -0.14 10.20
CA SER A 155 -28.38 1.33 10.23
C SER A 155 -27.08 1.99 9.72
N LEU A 156 -25.98 1.23 9.67
CA LEU A 156 -24.68 1.69 9.17
C LEU A 156 -24.68 1.80 7.63
N SER A 157 -25.37 0.90 6.93
CA SER A 157 -25.41 0.87 5.45
C SER A 157 -26.03 2.14 4.87
N LYS A 158 -27.11 2.65 5.48
CA LYS A 158 -27.75 3.93 5.09
C LYS A 158 -26.84 5.15 5.25
N ARG A 159 -25.83 5.10 6.12
CA ARG A 159 -24.82 6.18 6.26
C ARG A 159 -23.73 6.10 5.20
N ILE A 160 -23.30 4.88 4.85
CA ILE A 160 -22.23 4.62 3.86
C ILE A 160 -22.69 5.01 2.45
N GLU A 161 -23.97 4.81 2.11
CA GLU A 161 -24.53 5.18 0.80
C GLU A 161 -24.50 6.72 0.53
N LYS A 162 -24.23 7.54 1.56
CA LYS A 162 -24.09 9.00 1.46
C LYS A 162 -22.64 9.48 1.38
N GLU A 163 -21.65 8.58 1.37
CA GLU A 163 -20.23 8.89 1.23
C GLU A 163 -19.90 9.17 -0.25
N THR A 164 -20.32 10.32 -0.78
CA THR A 164 -19.77 10.83 -2.04
C THR A 164 -18.36 11.35 -1.76
N SER A 165 -17.33 11.08 -2.56
CA SER A 165 -16.02 11.70 -2.34
C SER A 165 -16.07 13.22 -2.62
N ASN A 166 -15.20 13.99 -1.96
CA ASN A 166 -14.98 15.42 -2.25
C ASN A 166 -13.52 15.60 -2.68
N LEU A 167 -13.20 16.67 -3.41
CA LEU A 167 -11.84 16.95 -3.90
C LEU A 167 -10.74 16.82 -2.83
N ILE A 168 -10.97 17.30 -1.61
CA ILE A 168 -9.97 17.22 -0.52
C ILE A 168 -9.74 15.77 -0.06
N SER A 169 -10.81 14.97 0.04
CA SER A 169 -10.73 13.52 0.31
C SER A 169 -9.87 12.81 -0.74
N ASP A 170 -10.16 13.10 -2.00
CA ASP A 170 -9.49 12.51 -3.15
C ASP A 170 -8.00 12.87 -3.17
N LEU A 171 -7.66 14.14 -2.90
CA LEU A 171 -6.27 14.58 -2.79
C LEU A 171 -5.52 13.92 -1.64
N PHE A 172 -6.13 13.77 -0.45
CA PHE A 172 -5.51 13.02 0.65
C PHE A 172 -5.33 11.53 0.29
N SER A 173 -6.31 10.92 -0.38
CA SER A 173 -6.18 9.54 -0.86
C SER A 173 -4.98 9.36 -1.79
N MET A 174 -4.79 10.29 -2.74
CA MET A 174 -3.62 10.25 -3.63
C MET A 174 -2.32 10.48 -2.91
N LEU A 175 -2.28 11.43 -1.99
CA LEU A 175 -1.07 11.72 -1.24
C LEU A 175 -0.63 10.48 -0.45
N GLY A 176 -1.57 9.83 0.24
CA GLY A 176 -1.31 8.56 0.93
C GLY A 176 -0.87 7.44 -0.03
N THR A 177 -1.53 7.30 -1.18
CA THR A 177 -1.17 6.32 -2.22
C THR A 177 0.25 6.55 -2.74
N LEU A 178 0.66 7.80 -2.97
CA LEU A 178 2.00 8.14 -3.44
C LEU A 178 3.07 7.84 -2.39
N PHE A 179 2.80 8.14 -1.11
CA PHE A 179 3.70 7.78 -0.01
C PHE A 179 3.85 6.25 0.10
N LEU A 180 2.75 5.49 0.03
CA LEU A 180 2.83 4.04 0.01
C LEU A 180 3.67 3.56 -1.19
N TRP A 181 3.36 4.01 -2.39
CA TRP A 181 4.02 3.56 -3.62
C TRP A 181 5.53 3.83 -3.60
N MET A 182 5.95 5.03 -3.17
CA MET A 182 7.36 5.43 -3.14
C MET A 182 8.19 4.63 -2.13
N PHE A 183 7.62 4.33 -0.96
CA PHE A 183 8.36 3.70 0.15
C PHE A 183 8.15 2.19 0.27
N TRP A 184 7.25 1.60 -0.54
CA TRP A 184 7.00 0.15 -0.56
C TRP A 184 8.25 -0.71 -0.81
N PRO A 185 9.17 -0.34 -1.74
CA PRO A 185 10.40 -1.10 -1.95
C PRO A 185 11.28 -1.16 -0.69
N SER A 186 11.34 -0.09 0.10
CA SER A 186 12.05 -0.09 1.38
C SER A 186 11.35 -0.99 2.40
N PHE A 187 10.02 -0.93 2.49
CA PHE A 187 9.24 -1.79 3.40
C PHE A 187 9.49 -3.29 3.16
N ASN A 188 9.47 -3.73 1.90
CA ASN A 188 9.68 -5.13 1.54
C ASN A 188 11.14 -5.61 1.71
N SER A 189 12.11 -4.70 1.71
CA SER A 189 13.53 -5.04 1.67
C SER A 189 14.28 -4.76 2.98
N VAL A 190 13.67 -4.02 3.92
CA VAL A 190 14.36 -3.52 5.11
C VAL A 190 14.87 -4.64 6.04
N LEU A 191 14.18 -5.78 6.09
CA LEU A 191 14.56 -6.92 6.93
C LEU A 191 15.47 -7.94 6.21
N ILE A 192 15.77 -7.73 4.93
CA ILE A 192 16.63 -8.61 4.15
C ILE A 192 18.09 -8.22 4.40
N VAL A 193 18.89 -9.19 4.84
CA VAL A 193 20.30 -9.01 5.19
C VAL A 193 21.19 -9.19 3.96
N ASP A 194 20.89 -10.17 3.10
CA ASP A 194 21.69 -10.41 1.90
C ASP A 194 21.53 -9.28 0.88
N VAL A 195 22.65 -8.78 0.36
CA VAL A 195 22.68 -7.59 -0.50
C VAL A 195 22.03 -7.84 -1.86
N MET A 196 22.19 -9.05 -2.40
CA MET A 196 21.67 -9.40 -3.71
C MET A 196 20.16 -9.67 -3.64
N GLU A 197 19.71 -10.43 -2.64
CA GLU A 197 18.29 -10.62 -2.36
C GLU A 197 17.58 -9.31 -2.08
N LYS A 198 18.21 -8.42 -1.31
CA LYS A 198 17.67 -7.09 -1.02
C LYS A 198 17.49 -6.26 -2.29
N ARG A 199 18.49 -6.23 -3.16
CA ARG A 199 18.41 -5.53 -4.46
C ARG A 199 17.28 -6.11 -5.31
N ASN A 200 17.17 -7.44 -5.36
CA ASN A 200 16.12 -8.12 -6.10
C ASN A 200 14.73 -7.78 -5.53
N ALA A 201 14.57 -7.77 -4.21
CA ALA A 201 13.32 -7.39 -3.55
C ALA A 201 12.90 -5.95 -3.88
N ILE A 202 13.86 -5.01 -3.92
CA ILE A 202 13.60 -3.61 -4.31
C ILE A 202 13.12 -3.54 -5.76
N CYS A 203 13.87 -4.13 -6.70
CA CYS A 203 13.54 -4.10 -8.13
C CYS A 203 12.19 -4.79 -8.41
N ASN A 204 11.98 -5.98 -7.86
CA ASN A 204 10.74 -6.75 -8.05
C ASN A 204 9.54 -5.98 -7.50
N THR A 205 9.67 -5.42 -6.30
CA THR A 205 8.60 -4.61 -5.70
C THR A 205 8.28 -3.40 -6.58
N TYR A 206 9.30 -2.66 -7.03
CA TYR A 206 9.11 -1.49 -7.88
C TYR A 206 8.40 -1.82 -9.20
N TYR A 207 8.85 -2.85 -9.92
CA TYR A 207 8.21 -3.24 -11.17
C TYR A 207 6.79 -3.75 -10.96
N ALA A 208 6.54 -4.53 -9.89
CA ALA A 208 5.21 -5.02 -9.57
C ALA A 208 4.22 -3.87 -9.33
N ILE A 209 4.59 -2.87 -8.52
CA ILE A 209 3.72 -1.72 -8.25
C ILE A 209 3.60 -0.77 -9.46
N ALA A 210 4.62 -0.67 -10.32
CA ALA A 210 4.56 0.11 -11.55
C ALA A 210 3.59 -0.52 -12.56
N VAL A 211 3.71 -1.83 -12.80
CA VAL A 211 2.80 -2.57 -13.70
C VAL A 211 1.37 -2.55 -13.14
N SER A 212 1.20 -2.73 -11.84
CA SER A 212 -0.11 -2.63 -11.18
C SER A 212 -0.75 -1.25 -11.37
N ALA A 213 0.03 -0.16 -11.31
CA ALA A 213 -0.48 1.19 -11.54
C ALA A 213 -0.97 1.36 -12.99
N VAL A 214 -0.14 0.98 -13.97
CA VAL A 214 -0.51 1.05 -15.40
C VAL A 214 -1.75 0.21 -15.69
N ALA A 215 -1.80 -1.02 -15.17
CA ALA A 215 -2.97 -1.89 -15.30
C ALA A 215 -4.21 -1.29 -14.65
N GLY A 216 -4.09 -0.67 -13.47
CA GLY A 216 -5.18 0.03 -12.79
C GLY A 216 -5.75 1.18 -13.62
N PHE A 217 -4.89 2.01 -14.21
CA PHE A 217 -5.32 3.10 -15.12
C PHE A 217 -5.99 2.57 -16.39
N ALA A 218 -5.41 1.53 -17.01
CA ALA A 218 -5.98 0.91 -18.20
C ALA A 218 -7.37 0.31 -17.92
N LEU A 219 -7.51 -0.45 -16.84
CA LEU A 219 -8.79 -1.03 -16.42
C LEU A 219 -9.82 0.04 -16.04
N SER A 220 -9.41 1.12 -15.37
CA SER A 220 -10.28 2.25 -15.03
C SER A 220 -10.83 2.95 -16.28
N SER A 221 -9.98 3.14 -17.29
CA SER A 221 -10.39 3.68 -18.59
C SER A 221 -11.34 2.74 -19.34
N LEU A 222 -10.99 1.44 -19.44
CA LEU A 222 -11.80 0.43 -20.14
C LEU A 222 -13.16 0.20 -19.48
N SER A 223 -13.24 0.29 -18.15
CA SER A 223 -14.48 0.08 -17.40
C SER A 223 -15.39 1.32 -17.36
N SER A 224 -14.89 2.45 -17.87
CA SER A 224 -15.64 3.71 -17.89
C SER A 224 -16.31 3.89 -19.25
N GLY A 225 -17.64 4.01 -19.27
CA GLY A 225 -18.41 4.17 -20.52
C GLY A 225 -17.99 5.35 -21.41
N ASN A 226 -17.21 6.29 -20.88
CA ASN A 226 -16.67 7.45 -21.60
C ASN A 226 -15.12 7.49 -21.62
N GLY A 227 -14.42 6.42 -21.24
CA GLY A 227 -12.94 6.38 -21.16
C GLY A 227 -12.32 7.25 -20.07
N LYS A 228 -13.12 7.80 -19.16
CA LYS A 228 -12.66 8.68 -18.07
C LYS A 228 -12.04 7.87 -16.94
N ILE A 229 -10.84 8.25 -16.49
CA ILE A 229 -10.19 7.63 -15.34
C ILE A 229 -10.92 8.07 -14.06
N ARG A 230 -11.39 7.10 -13.27
CA ARG A 230 -11.94 7.33 -11.93
C ARG A 230 -10.91 6.97 -10.86
N MET A 231 -11.00 7.71 -9.77
CA MET A 231 -10.10 7.62 -8.62
C MET A 231 -10.42 6.43 -7.70
N GLU A 232 -11.68 5.97 -7.73
CA GLU A 232 -12.14 4.77 -7.04
C GLU A 232 -12.68 3.75 -8.07
N PRO A 233 -12.54 2.43 -7.81
CA PRO A 233 -13.20 1.39 -8.59
C PRO A 233 -14.73 1.60 -8.59
N PRO A 234 -15.45 1.25 -9.67
CA PRO A 234 -16.90 1.45 -9.73
C PRO A 234 -17.63 0.56 -8.71
N GLY A 235 -17.90 1.09 -7.53
CA GLY A 235 -18.80 0.54 -6.52
C GLY A 235 -20.15 1.26 -6.59
N GLY A 236 -21.04 0.81 -7.48
CA GLY A 236 -22.40 1.34 -7.56
C GLY A 236 -23.08 1.01 -8.88
N VAL A 237 -24.23 0.35 -8.78
CA VAL A 237 -25.12 -0.07 -9.88
C VAL A 237 -25.26 1.03 -10.95
N PRO A 238 -25.18 0.72 -12.26
CA PRO A 238 -25.47 1.68 -13.31
C PRO A 238 -26.90 2.20 -13.13
N ARG A 239 -27.07 3.50 -12.90
CA ARG A 239 -28.39 4.12 -13.08
C ARG A 239 -28.66 4.20 -14.57
N GLU A 240 -29.74 3.54 -15.00
CA GLU A 240 -30.36 3.65 -16.31
C GLU A 240 -30.45 5.12 -16.77
N PRO A 241 -30.10 5.44 -18.03
CA PRO A 241 -30.27 6.79 -18.57
C PRO A 241 -31.73 6.97 -18.98
N GLY A 242 -32.57 7.36 -18.02
CA GLY A 242 -33.99 7.63 -18.24
C GLY A 242 -34.44 8.91 -17.56
N ALA A 243 -34.27 10.06 -18.23
CA ALA A 243 -35.24 11.16 -18.29
C ALA A 243 -34.57 12.38 -18.95
N ALA A 244 -34.92 12.59 -20.20
CA ALA A 244 -34.76 13.85 -20.90
C ALA A 244 -35.50 14.99 -20.16
N GLY A 245 -34.89 16.16 -20.12
CA GLY A 245 -35.43 17.38 -19.49
C GLY A 245 -34.65 18.61 -19.92
N GLU A 246 -34.64 18.84 -21.23
CA GLU A 246 -34.70 20.14 -21.91
C GLU A 246 -34.24 21.42 -21.16
N SER A 247 -33.13 22.01 -21.61
CA SER A 247 -33.06 23.47 -21.81
C SER A 247 -31.97 23.83 -22.82
N ARG A 248 -32.40 24.25 -24.02
CA ARG A 248 -31.58 24.82 -25.10
C ARG A 248 -31.06 26.21 -24.74
N GLY A 249 -29.85 26.52 -25.18
CA GLY A 249 -29.32 27.88 -25.35
C GLY A 249 -28.07 27.85 -26.24
N PRO A 250 -28.05 28.49 -27.42
CA PRO A 250 -26.98 28.30 -28.40
C PRO A 250 -25.89 29.37 -28.24
N GLN A 251 -24.61 28.99 -28.28
CA GLN A 251 -23.56 29.93 -28.66
C GLN A 251 -22.52 29.29 -29.58
N ARG A 252 -22.23 30.08 -30.62
CA ARG A 252 -21.63 29.75 -31.90
C ARG A 252 -20.14 29.46 -31.79
N SER A 253 -19.70 28.48 -32.57
CA SER A 253 -18.32 28.41 -33.09
C SER A 253 -18.12 29.46 -34.17
N PRO A 254 -16.85 29.85 -34.44
CA PRO A 254 -16.44 30.00 -35.83
C PRO A 254 -15.33 29.01 -36.17
N GLN A 255 -15.52 28.38 -37.32
CA GLN A 255 -14.51 27.65 -38.07
C GLN A 255 -13.37 28.60 -38.50
N VAL A 256 -12.15 28.07 -38.59
CA VAL A 256 -11.15 28.54 -39.54
C VAL A 256 -10.65 27.34 -40.32
N VAL A 257 -10.72 27.47 -41.64
CA VAL A 257 -10.35 26.50 -42.68
C VAL A 257 -8.89 26.75 -43.12
N SER A 258 -8.30 25.66 -43.62
CA SER A 258 -6.97 25.34 -44.16
C SER A 258 -6.18 26.35 -45.02
N HIS A 259 -4.85 26.20 -45.00
CA HIS A 259 -3.88 25.97 -46.10
C HIS A 259 -2.53 25.63 -45.40
N GLY A 260 -1.67 24.66 -45.72
CA GLY A 260 -1.28 23.98 -46.97
C GLY A 260 0.17 24.38 -47.28
N SER A 261 1.17 23.49 -47.08
CA SER A 261 2.42 23.30 -47.89
C SER A 261 3.54 22.56 -47.13
N GLN A 262 4.16 21.58 -47.82
CA GLN A 262 5.36 20.81 -47.45
C GLN A 262 6.64 21.62 -47.68
N GLU A 263 7.72 21.33 -46.93
CA GLU A 263 9.07 21.11 -47.51
C GLU A 263 10.05 20.42 -46.54
N GLN A 264 11.13 19.90 -47.12
CA GLN A 264 12.00 18.81 -46.70
C GLN A 264 13.26 19.20 -45.89
N GLN A 265 13.84 18.17 -45.27
CA GLN A 265 15.27 17.86 -45.09
C GLN A 265 16.13 18.60 -44.05
N GLY A 266 16.84 17.80 -43.25
CA GLY A 266 18.05 18.19 -42.51
C GLY A 266 18.32 17.31 -41.29
N SER A 267 19.17 16.29 -41.44
CA SER A 267 19.81 15.55 -40.33
C SER A 267 21.31 15.87 -40.36
N PRO A 268 22.00 15.93 -39.21
CA PRO A 268 23.07 14.96 -39.04
C PRO A 268 23.24 14.39 -37.61
N ALA A 269 23.60 13.10 -37.63
CA ALA A 269 24.33 12.24 -36.71
C ALA A 269 24.79 12.74 -35.32
N ALA A 270 24.57 11.88 -34.31
CA ALA A 270 25.30 11.81 -33.04
C ALA A 270 25.83 10.37 -32.83
N PRO A 271 26.97 10.16 -32.13
CA PRO A 271 27.73 8.91 -32.21
C PRO A 271 27.28 7.81 -31.24
N ASN A 272 27.61 6.59 -31.65
CA ASN A 272 27.40 5.30 -30.97
C ASN A 272 27.94 5.24 -29.54
N ALA A 273 27.11 4.79 -28.61
CA ALA A 273 27.53 4.14 -27.36
C ALA A 273 26.71 2.86 -27.18
N SER A 274 27.38 1.72 -27.29
CA SER A 274 26.83 0.38 -27.10
C SER A 274 26.50 0.12 -25.63
N ILE A 275 25.20 0.05 -25.30
CA ILE A 275 24.71 -0.44 -24.01
C ILE A 275 24.23 -1.88 -24.21
N VAL A 276 24.94 -2.83 -23.60
CA VAL A 276 24.50 -4.22 -23.45
C VAL A 276 23.25 -4.22 -22.58
N SER A 277 22.11 -4.53 -23.20
CA SER A 277 20.81 -4.65 -22.51
C SER A 277 20.67 -6.07 -21.94
N PRO A 278 20.28 -6.25 -20.66
CA PRO A 278 19.97 -7.57 -20.15
C PRO A 278 18.68 -8.08 -20.79
N THR A 279 18.74 -9.26 -21.40
CA THR A 279 17.60 -9.95 -22.00
C THR A 279 16.67 -10.45 -20.91
N VAL A 280 15.43 -9.94 -20.88
CA VAL A 280 14.35 -10.46 -20.03
C VAL A 280 13.46 -11.35 -20.89
N THR A 281 13.47 -12.65 -20.61
CA THR A 281 12.59 -13.63 -21.25
C THR A 281 11.19 -13.48 -20.66
N VAL A 282 10.21 -13.10 -21.48
CA VAL A 282 8.79 -12.99 -21.09
C VAL A 282 8.12 -14.35 -21.33
N PRO A 283 7.60 -15.06 -20.31
CA PRO A 283 6.83 -16.27 -20.54
C PRO A 283 5.49 -15.95 -21.21
N SER A 284 5.08 -16.82 -22.13
CA SER A 284 3.85 -16.71 -22.93
C SER A 284 2.57 -16.56 -22.09
N LEU A 285 1.69 -15.68 -22.54
CA LEU A 285 0.35 -15.40 -21.99
C LEU A 285 -0.46 -16.70 -21.75
N GLY A 286 -0.65 -17.03 -20.47
CA GLY A 286 -1.57 -18.06 -20.01
C GLY A 286 -2.22 -17.61 -18.69
N GLN A 287 -3.54 -17.57 -18.67
CA GLN A 287 -4.41 -17.03 -17.62
C GLN A 287 -4.03 -17.50 -16.20
N ARG A 288 -3.49 -16.58 -15.37
CA ARG A 288 -3.51 -16.67 -13.89
C ARG A 288 -3.09 -15.33 -13.27
N TRP A 289 -3.99 -14.35 -13.28
CA TRP A 289 -3.79 -13.10 -12.53
C TRP A 289 -5.06 -12.70 -11.79
N TYR A 290 -5.28 -13.34 -10.65
CA TYR A 290 -6.07 -12.79 -9.56
C TYR A 290 -5.26 -13.07 -8.28
N LEU A 291 -4.94 -12.02 -7.53
CA LEU A 291 -4.14 -11.98 -6.27
C LEU A 291 -2.61 -11.77 -6.44
N ALA A 292 -2.20 -10.58 -6.89
CA ALA A 292 -0.80 -10.23 -7.15
C ALA A 292 0.01 -9.49 -6.04
N PRO A 293 -0.30 -9.57 -4.72
CA PRO A 293 0.74 -9.30 -3.71
C PRO A 293 1.28 -10.55 -2.99
N CYS A 294 0.66 -11.73 -3.13
CA CYS A 294 1.01 -12.88 -2.28
C CYS A 294 1.83 -13.99 -2.96
N GLN A 295 2.11 -13.91 -4.27
CA GLN A 295 2.72 -15.02 -5.01
C GLN A 295 4.26 -15.04 -5.05
N TRP A 296 4.96 -14.07 -4.44
CA TRP A 296 6.41 -13.92 -4.58
C TRP A 296 7.23 -14.33 -3.34
N MET A 297 6.67 -15.09 -2.40
CA MET A 297 7.31 -15.45 -1.12
C MET A 297 8.04 -16.81 -1.10
N HIS A 298 8.51 -17.36 -2.24
CA HIS A 298 9.30 -18.61 -2.22
C HIS A 298 10.70 -18.43 -2.86
N PRO A 299 11.81 -18.62 -2.11
CA PRO A 299 13.17 -18.43 -2.62
C PRO A 299 13.74 -19.58 -3.48
N SER A 300 12.95 -20.51 -4.02
CA SER A 300 13.50 -21.83 -4.45
C SER A 300 13.18 -22.28 -5.87
N LEU A 301 12.70 -21.41 -6.77
CA LEU A 301 12.45 -21.78 -8.17
C LEU A 301 13.06 -20.75 -9.13
N ALA A 302 14.39 -20.69 -9.17
CA ALA A 302 15.14 -20.02 -10.21
C ALA A 302 16.54 -20.63 -10.36
N VAL A 303 16.63 -21.96 -10.39
CA VAL A 303 17.77 -22.70 -10.95
C VAL A 303 17.24 -23.98 -11.58
N GLU A 304 16.84 -23.88 -12.84
CA GLU A 304 17.11 -24.82 -13.94
C GLU A 304 16.64 -24.19 -15.26
#